data_AF-A0A1Y3PQL5-F1
#
_entry.id   AF-A0A1Y3PQL5-F1
#
_cell.length_a   1.000
_cell.length_b   1.000
_cell.length_c   1.000
_cell.angle_alpha   90.00
_cell.angle_beta   90.00
_cell.angle_gamma   90.00
#
_symmetry.space_group_name_H-M   'P 1'
#
loop_
_entity.id
_entity.type
_entity.pdbx_description
1 polymer ?
#
loop_
_entity_poly.entity_id
_entity_poly.type
_entity_poly.pdbx_seq_one_letter_code
_entity_poly.pdbx_strand_id
1 'polypeptide(L)'
;MQGFLLHQNKMELAKKAREEGLMEGGTIPAQIQPDVLIQWDKFPFTKHANMILLNRQQAVRQAMDPHLRTEILKLNGIPTISLDKSIRFARRYYVILFQYQVLGVYLFQKATLWRTGEEKSRLQRGTFISKKKYSPEVKRAIRLATDALYALGLDFAGVWIGVPSSRSMMVMDMDPTPKHTPALLGRYVRTFARYCQTMRVPDEILLGTDVEFLLMNRAGKLVPASQFMSYRGRVGHDAYRDPLHRSDYPIAELRPLPSRHPLQLYRNLYATMKQANRMIASSNLAWLVGNQPVANLSIGGHLHFGKVPLHFLLIRVLDEYLALPFRILEDPRGILRRPKYGKLGDVRTKIHGFEYRTLSSFIYSPKIALATFVLAKFLVQHHLKLPIGTFLNSDVMRSFYSGNGAELYTHAEEKMSLIESMPQYEEIRKQVDPLFQKIREGTPWDESQDIRPAWKLTSSR
;
A
#
# COMPACT_ATOMS: atom_id res chain seq x y z
N MET A 1 -14.25 -14.54 -11.37
CA MET A 1 -15.29 -14.19 -10.38
C MET A 1 -16.48 -13.56 -11.09
N GLN A 2 -17.70 -13.85 -10.63
CA GLN A 2 -18.94 -13.30 -11.16
C GLN A 2 -19.18 -11.89 -10.60
N GLY A 3 -19.18 -10.88 -11.48
CA GLY A 3 -19.42 -9.49 -11.10
C GLY A 3 -20.90 -9.11 -11.20
N PHE A 4 -21.39 -8.32 -10.24
CA PHE A 4 -22.71 -7.71 -10.27
C PHE A 4 -22.64 -6.20 -10.14
N LEU A 5 -23.39 -5.50 -10.99
CA LEU A 5 -23.51 -4.05 -11.01
C LEU A 5 -24.91 -3.64 -10.55
N LEU A 6 -25.01 -3.19 -9.30
CA LEU A 6 -26.26 -2.71 -8.72
C LEU A 6 -26.48 -1.24 -9.08
N HIS A 7 -27.59 -0.89 -9.74
CA HIS A 7 -27.87 0.48 -10.20
C HIS A 7 -29.37 0.82 -10.29
N GLN A 8 -29.77 2.09 -10.11
CA GLN A 8 -31.19 2.48 -10.13
C GLN A 8 -31.67 2.77 -11.56
N ASN A 9 -32.11 1.74 -12.29
CA ASN A 9 -32.72 1.84 -13.62
C ASN A 9 -31.94 2.69 -14.64
N LYS A 10 -30.60 2.62 -14.61
CA LYS A 10 -29.73 3.32 -15.56
C LYS A 10 -29.62 2.53 -16.86
N MET A 11 -30.52 2.75 -17.82
CA MET A 11 -30.57 1.97 -19.08
C MET A 11 -29.24 1.88 -19.82
N GLU A 12 -28.49 2.98 -19.90
CA GLU A 12 -27.17 2.99 -20.55
C GLU A 12 -26.14 2.13 -19.81
N LEU A 13 -26.19 2.12 -18.47
CA LEU A 13 -25.31 1.31 -17.64
C LEU A 13 -25.64 -0.17 -17.78
N ALA A 14 -26.94 -0.50 -17.72
CA ALA A 14 -27.48 -1.84 -17.91
C ALA A 14 -27.07 -2.41 -19.28
N LYS A 15 -27.24 -1.62 -20.35
CA LYS A 15 -26.83 -1.99 -21.71
C LYS A 15 -25.34 -2.32 -21.78
N LYS A 16 -24.49 -1.46 -21.22
CA LYS A 16 -23.03 -1.69 -21.20
C LYS A 16 -22.64 -2.89 -20.34
N ALA A 17 -23.28 -3.10 -19.20
CA ALA A 17 -23.02 -4.27 -18.36
C ALA A 17 -23.31 -5.57 -19.10
N ARG A 18 -24.45 -5.65 -19.80
CA ARG A 18 -24.82 -6.81 -20.61
C ARG A 18 -23.86 -7.05 -21.79
N GLU A 19 -23.43 -5.98 -22.48
CA GLU A 19 -22.41 -6.06 -23.55
C GLU A 19 -21.08 -6.69 -23.07
N GLU A 20 -20.71 -6.48 -21.80
CA GLU A 20 -19.48 -7.00 -21.19
C GLU A 20 -19.70 -8.31 -20.40
N GLY A 21 -20.90 -8.91 -20.47
CA GLY A 21 -21.23 -10.16 -19.80
C GLY A 21 -21.35 -10.06 -18.28
N LEU A 22 -21.62 -8.86 -17.74
CA LEU A 22 -21.84 -8.64 -16.30
C LEU A 22 -23.31 -8.80 -15.93
N MET A 23 -23.56 -9.27 -14.72
CA MET A 23 -24.89 -9.21 -14.12
C MET A 23 -25.19 -7.78 -13.66
N GLU A 24 -26.45 -7.36 -13.75
CA GLU A 24 -26.90 -6.03 -13.34
C GLU A 24 -28.35 -6.05 -12.86
N GLY A 25 -28.73 -5.04 -12.10
CA GLY A 25 -30.12 -4.83 -11.71
C GLY A 25 -30.30 -3.77 -10.62
N GLY A 26 -31.55 -3.48 -10.28
CA GLY A 26 -31.92 -2.64 -9.13
C GLY A 26 -31.91 -3.38 -7.79
N THR A 27 -31.93 -4.72 -7.83
CA THR A 27 -31.79 -5.62 -6.67
C THR A 27 -30.99 -6.85 -7.10
N ILE A 28 -30.37 -7.53 -6.14
CA ILE A 28 -29.72 -8.82 -6.41
C ILE A 28 -30.78 -9.92 -6.26
N PRO A 29 -31.08 -10.70 -7.32
CA PRO A 29 -32.03 -11.81 -7.22
C PRO A 29 -31.59 -12.84 -6.16
N ALA A 30 -32.54 -13.43 -5.43
CA ALA A 30 -32.25 -14.36 -4.33
C ALA A 30 -31.43 -15.59 -4.74
N GLN A 31 -31.50 -15.98 -6.02
CA GLN A 31 -30.77 -17.11 -6.59
C GLN A 31 -29.34 -16.76 -7.02
N ILE A 32 -28.97 -15.48 -7.01
CA ILE A 32 -27.66 -15.00 -7.46
C ILE A 32 -26.82 -14.60 -6.25
N GLN A 33 -25.63 -15.18 -6.14
CA GLN A 33 -24.64 -14.78 -5.15
C GLN A 33 -23.37 -14.29 -5.88
N PRO A 34 -23.26 -12.98 -6.14
CA PRO A 34 -22.11 -12.48 -6.88
C PRO A 34 -20.85 -12.49 -6.01
N ASP A 35 -19.73 -12.80 -6.65
CA ASP A 35 -18.41 -12.77 -6.02
C ASP A 35 -17.94 -11.33 -5.76
N VAL A 36 -18.24 -10.41 -6.69
CA VAL A 36 -17.82 -9.00 -6.64
C VAL A 36 -19.02 -8.10 -6.93
N LEU A 37 -19.24 -7.10 -6.07
CA LEU A 37 -20.35 -6.18 -6.17
C LEU A 37 -19.86 -4.73 -6.30
N ILE A 38 -20.40 -4.01 -7.29
CA ILE A 38 -20.38 -2.55 -7.34
C ILE A 38 -21.78 -2.03 -7.07
N GLN A 39 -21.87 -1.07 -6.16
CA GLN A 39 -23.06 -0.26 -5.95
C GLN A 39 -22.87 1.08 -6.65
N TRP A 40 -23.65 1.30 -7.71
CA TRP A 40 -23.63 2.52 -8.50
C TRP A 40 -24.81 3.41 -8.09
N ASP A 41 -24.56 4.65 -7.67
CA ASP A 41 -25.53 5.58 -7.07
C ASP A 41 -25.94 5.24 -5.61
N LYS A 42 -26.99 5.90 -5.09
CA LYS A 42 -27.46 5.78 -3.69
C LYS A 42 -28.30 4.52 -3.51
N PHE A 43 -27.66 3.42 -3.10
CA PHE A 43 -28.35 2.19 -2.72
C PHE A 43 -28.46 2.01 -1.21
N PRO A 44 -29.61 1.57 -0.67
CA PRO A 44 -29.65 0.99 0.67
C PRO A 44 -28.81 -0.29 0.69
N PHE A 45 -28.07 -0.49 1.78
CA PHE A 45 -26.98 -1.47 1.85
C PHE A 45 -27.46 -2.91 1.90
N THR A 46 -27.01 -3.70 0.93
CA THR A 46 -27.08 -5.15 0.97
C THR A 46 -25.87 -5.69 1.73
N LYS A 47 -26.07 -6.12 2.99
CA LYS A 47 -25.08 -6.92 3.71
C LYS A 47 -25.17 -8.34 3.18
N HIS A 48 -24.12 -8.82 2.52
CA HIS A 48 -23.98 -10.23 2.19
C HIS A 48 -22.61 -10.71 2.64
N ALA A 49 -22.58 -11.80 3.40
CA ALA A 49 -21.42 -12.21 4.19
C ALA A 49 -20.20 -12.70 3.37
N ASN A 50 -20.30 -12.85 2.04
CA ASN A 50 -19.30 -13.58 1.25
C ASN A 50 -18.96 -12.92 -0.09
N MET A 51 -19.13 -11.60 -0.23
CA MET A 51 -18.86 -10.88 -1.47
C MET A 51 -17.82 -9.77 -1.30
N ILE A 52 -17.05 -9.54 -2.37
CA ILE A 52 -16.13 -8.40 -2.46
C ILE A 52 -16.93 -7.17 -2.85
N LEU A 53 -17.31 -6.38 -1.86
CA LEU A 53 -17.98 -5.09 -2.06
C LEU A 53 -16.94 -3.99 -2.34
N LEU A 54 -16.97 -3.44 -3.55
CA LEU A 54 -16.18 -2.27 -3.93
C LEU A 54 -16.88 -0.98 -3.46
N ASN A 55 -16.11 0.00 -2.97
CA ASN A 55 -16.62 1.25 -2.39
C ASN A 55 -17.62 1.01 -1.24
N ARG A 56 -17.15 0.37 -0.17
CA ARG A 56 -17.96 0.13 1.04
C ARG A 56 -18.58 1.42 1.59
N GLN A 57 -19.73 1.30 2.25
CA GLN A 57 -20.47 2.44 2.83
C GLN A 57 -19.59 3.39 3.63
N GLN A 58 -18.75 2.84 4.51
CA GLN A 58 -17.90 3.63 5.39
C GLN A 58 -16.87 4.44 4.58
N ALA A 59 -16.24 3.83 3.58
CA ALA A 59 -15.33 4.53 2.66
C ALA A 59 -16.04 5.64 1.87
N VAL A 60 -17.25 5.38 1.38
CA VAL A 60 -18.07 6.40 0.70
C VAL A 60 -18.44 7.55 1.65
N ARG A 61 -18.83 7.25 2.90
CA ARG A 61 -19.11 8.27 3.93
C ARG A 61 -17.88 9.10 4.24
N GLN A 62 -16.73 8.46 4.46
CA GLN A 62 -15.45 9.13 4.70
C GLN A 62 -15.05 10.05 3.56
N ALA A 63 -15.26 9.63 2.31
CA ALA A 63 -14.94 10.45 1.15
C ALA A 63 -15.92 11.60 0.94
N MET A 64 -17.20 11.45 1.29
CA MET A 64 -18.22 12.48 1.11
C MET A 64 -18.22 13.53 2.24
N ASP A 65 -17.91 13.13 3.47
CA ASP A 65 -17.77 14.03 4.61
C ASP A 65 -16.46 14.85 4.51
N PRO A 66 -16.52 16.18 4.37
CA PRO A 66 -15.31 17.01 4.23
C PRO A 66 -14.37 16.96 5.43
N HIS A 67 -14.88 16.80 6.65
CA HIS A 67 -14.08 16.74 7.87
C HIS A 67 -13.32 15.42 7.93
N LEU A 68 -14.03 14.29 7.81
CA LEU A 68 -13.40 12.96 7.82
C LEU A 68 -12.43 12.79 6.65
N ARG A 69 -12.81 13.25 5.45
CA ARG A 69 -11.91 13.23 4.28
C ARG A 69 -10.62 13.97 4.57
N THR A 70 -10.70 15.19 5.08
CA THR A 70 -9.53 16.02 5.36
C THR A 70 -8.64 15.40 6.43
N GLU A 71 -9.24 14.84 7.48
CA GLU A 71 -8.53 14.14 8.56
C GLU A 71 -7.76 12.92 8.03
N ILE A 72 -8.44 12.02 7.32
CA ILE A 72 -7.84 10.79 6.79
C ILE A 72 -6.72 11.11 5.80
N LEU A 73 -6.92 12.07 4.90
CA LEU A 73 -5.87 12.48 3.96
C LEU A 73 -4.65 13.04 4.70
N LYS A 74 -4.84 13.86 5.73
CA LYS A 74 -3.74 14.40 6.55
C LYS A 74 -2.99 13.30 7.30
N LEU A 75 -3.69 12.32 7.90
CA LEU A 75 -3.08 11.17 8.56
C LEU A 75 -2.15 10.39 7.61
N ASN A 76 -2.55 10.25 6.35
CA ASN A 76 -1.77 9.57 5.31
C ASN A 76 -0.71 10.47 4.64
N GLY A 77 -0.47 11.69 5.15
CA GLY A 77 0.51 12.63 4.58
C GLY A 77 0.12 13.16 3.19
N ILE A 78 -1.16 13.12 2.84
CA ILE A 78 -1.68 13.54 1.54
C ILE A 78 -2.08 15.02 1.62
N PRO A 79 -1.45 15.92 0.83
CA PRO A 79 -1.83 17.33 0.84
C PRO A 79 -3.29 17.52 0.42
N THR A 80 -4.05 18.22 1.25
CA THR A 80 -5.49 18.50 1.05
C THR A 80 -5.83 19.93 1.49
N ILE A 81 -6.91 20.49 0.93
CA ILE A 81 -7.40 21.82 1.29
C ILE A 81 -7.86 21.83 2.76
N SER A 82 -7.49 22.86 3.53
CA SER A 82 -8.09 23.10 4.84
C SER A 82 -9.48 23.73 4.69
N LEU A 83 -10.46 23.26 5.44
CA LEU A 83 -11.87 23.61 5.27
C LEU A 83 -12.18 25.11 5.45
N ASP A 84 -11.32 25.83 6.18
CA ASP A 84 -11.40 27.25 6.51
C ASP A 84 -10.75 28.18 5.47
N LYS A 85 -9.99 27.65 4.50
CA LYS A 85 -9.20 28.45 3.57
C LYS A 85 -9.74 28.38 2.15
N SER A 86 -9.95 29.55 1.55
CA SER A 86 -10.12 29.67 0.10
C SER A 86 -8.75 29.67 -0.56
N ILE A 87 -8.56 28.80 -1.55
CA ILE A 87 -7.31 28.70 -2.32
C ILE A 87 -7.61 28.96 -3.78
N ARG A 88 -6.81 29.84 -4.39
CA ARG A 88 -6.85 30.07 -5.84
C ARG A 88 -5.97 29.04 -6.54
N PHE A 89 -6.57 28.26 -7.42
CA PHE A 89 -5.84 27.28 -8.22
C PHE A 89 -5.56 27.82 -9.61
N ALA A 90 -4.32 27.71 -10.06
CA ALA A 90 -3.93 28.07 -11.44
C ALA A 90 -4.46 27.03 -12.44
N ARG A 91 -4.48 25.76 -12.04
CA ARG A 91 -5.01 24.63 -12.82
C ARG A 91 -5.67 23.63 -11.90
N ARG A 92 -6.63 22.87 -12.44
CA ARG A 92 -7.26 21.73 -11.74
C ARG A 92 -7.27 20.52 -12.65
N TYR A 93 -7.06 19.36 -12.07
CA TYR A 93 -7.22 18.07 -12.72
C TYR A 93 -8.40 17.32 -12.11
N TYR A 94 -9.17 16.63 -12.95
CA TYR A 94 -10.07 15.59 -12.50
C TYR A 94 -9.56 14.25 -13.00
N VAL A 95 -9.11 13.41 -12.06
CA VAL A 95 -8.51 12.11 -12.33
C VAL A 95 -9.50 11.03 -11.97
N ILE A 96 -9.87 10.22 -12.95
CA ILE A 96 -10.91 9.19 -12.81
C ILE A 96 -10.21 7.84 -12.74
N LEU A 97 -10.41 7.15 -11.63
CA LEU A 97 -9.68 5.94 -11.27
C LEU A 97 -10.62 4.77 -11.02
N PHE A 98 -10.12 3.59 -11.35
CA PHE A 98 -10.61 2.31 -10.86
C PHE A 98 -9.39 1.50 -10.42
N GLN A 99 -9.23 1.29 -9.12
CA GLN A 99 -8.00 0.74 -8.53
C GLN A 99 -6.80 1.59 -8.98
N TYR A 100 -5.76 0.96 -9.53
CA TYR A 100 -4.61 1.63 -10.14
C TYR A 100 -4.82 2.05 -11.62
N GLN A 101 -5.98 1.76 -12.21
CA GLN A 101 -6.25 2.07 -13.62
C GLN A 101 -6.81 3.48 -13.78
N VAL A 102 -6.18 4.27 -14.64
CA VAL A 102 -6.65 5.62 -15.03
C VAL A 102 -7.65 5.51 -16.17
N LEU A 103 -8.91 5.82 -15.90
CA LEU A 103 -10.00 5.79 -16.88
C LEU A 103 -10.14 7.11 -17.64
N GLY A 104 -9.73 8.22 -17.02
CA GLY A 104 -9.70 9.52 -17.66
C GLY A 104 -8.98 10.58 -16.83
N VAL A 105 -8.41 11.57 -17.52
CA VAL A 105 -7.84 12.77 -16.91
C VAL A 105 -8.36 13.97 -17.67
N TYR A 106 -8.92 14.94 -16.95
CA TYR A 106 -9.44 16.18 -17.51
C TYR A 106 -8.73 17.36 -16.86
N LEU A 107 -8.31 18.33 -17.69
CA LEU A 107 -7.64 19.55 -17.24
C LEU A 107 -8.57 20.76 -17.37
N PHE A 108 -8.55 21.60 -16.35
CA PHE A 108 -9.29 22.86 -16.27
C PHE A 108 -8.27 23.99 -15.99
N GLN A 109 -8.06 24.87 -16.97
CA GLN A 109 -6.99 25.88 -16.95
C GLN A 109 -7.45 27.28 -16.47
N LYS A 110 -8.76 27.50 -16.27
CA LYS A 110 -9.24 28.78 -15.76
C LYS A 110 -8.96 28.87 -14.27
N ALA A 111 -8.24 29.92 -13.87
CA ALA A 111 -8.01 30.21 -12.46
C ALA A 111 -9.34 30.47 -11.77
N THR A 112 -9.65 29.67 -10.76
CA THR A 112 -10.91 29.78 -10.01
C THR A 112 -10.60 29.73 -8.54
N LEU A 113 -11.29 30.57 -7.77
CA LEU A 113 -11.49 30.33 -6.35
C LEU A 113 -12.25 29.02 -6.21
N TRP A 114 -11.85 28.22 -5.23
CA TRP A 114 -12.57 27.01 -4.88
C TRP A 114 -12.88 27.05 -3.39
N ARG A 115 -14.16 26.89 -3.05
CA ARG A 115 -14.61 26.62 -1.69
C ARG A 115 -15.12 25.19 -1.58
N THR A 116 -14.82 24.54 -0.46
CA THR A 116 -15.32 23.19 -0.18
C THR A 116 -16.85 23.17 -0.30
N GLY A 117 -17.40 22.28 -1.15
CA GLY A 117 -18.84 22.20 -1.40
C GLY A 117 -19.38 23.06 -2.55
N GLU A 118 -18.55 23.83 -3.27
CA GLU A 118 -18.99 24.53 -4.48
C GLU A 118 -19.41 23.58 -5.61
N GLU A 119 -20.37 24.04 -6.42
CA GLU A 119 -21.12 23.21 -7.35
C GLU A 119 -20.22 22.55 -8.42
N LYS A 120 -20.22 21.21 -8.43
CA LYS A 120 -19.41 20.31 -9.28
C LYS A 120 -19.83 20.29 -10.76
N SER A 121 -20.34 21.39 -11.31
CA SER A 121 -20.78 21.50 -12.71
C SER A 121 -19.62 22.12 -13.53
N ARG A 122 -19.00 21.50 -14.54
CA ARG A 122 -19.43 20.52 -15.55
C ARG A 122 -18.15 19.82 -16.05
N LEU A 123 -18.09 18.48 -15.99
CA LEU A 123 -16.99 17.70 -16.59
C LEU A 123 -16.72 18.10 -18.06
N GLN A 124 -17.80 18.47 -18.76
CA GLN A 124 -17.82 18.93 -20.16
C GLN A 124 -16.95 20.16 -20.45
N ARG A 125 -16.57 20.95 -19.44
CA ARG A 125 -15.68 22.11 -19.60
C ARG A 125 -14.19 21.77 -19.51
N GLY A 126 -13.85 20.53 -19.16
CA GLY A 126 -12.47 20.08 -19.01
C GLY A 126 -11.92 19.48 -20.31
N THR A 127 -10.66 19.75 -20.60
CA THR A 127 -9.96 19.17 -21.76
C THR A 127 -9.46 17.76 -21.39
N PHE A 128 -9.90 16.74 -22.13
CA PHE A 128 -9.41 15.37 -21.94
C PHE A 128 -7.93 15.25 -22.32
N ILE A 129 -7.12 14.65 -21.44
CA ILE A 129 -5.71 14.38 -21.67
C ILE A 129 -5.54 12.90 -22.01
N SER A 130 -5.14 12.61 -23.24
CA SER A 130 -4.77 11.25 -23.66
C SER A 130 -3.51 10.77 -22.94
N LYS A 131 -3.40 9.46 -22.65
CA LYS A 131 -2.23 8.84 -21.99
C LYS A 131 -0.89 9.18 -22.64
N LYS A 132 -0.85 9.31 -23.97
CA LYS A 132 0.36 9.69 -24.74
C LYS A 132 0.88 11.10 -24.40
N LYS A 133 0.02 11.96 -23.83
CA LYS A 133 0.31 13.36 -23.46
C LYS A 133 0.51 13.56 -21.95
N TYR A 134 0.73 12.50 -21.17
CA TYR A 134 0.94 12.61 -19.72
C TYR A 134 2.29 13.23 -19.40
N SER A 135 2.27 14.52 -19.06
CA SER A 135 3.42 15.25 -18.51
C SER A 135 3.80 14.75 -17.10
N PRO A 136 4.99 15.10 -16.57
CA PRO A 136 5.35 14.80 -15.19
C PRO A 136 4.35 15.36 -14.15
N GLU A 137 3.75 16.53 -14.41
CA GLU A 137 2.69 17.10 -13.56
C GLU A 137 1.46 16.18 -13.53
N VAL A 138 0.97 15.73 -14.70
CA VAL A 138 -0.17 14.80 -14.79
C VAL A 138 0.13 13.47 -14.08
N LYS A 139 1.33 12.91 -14.25
CA LYS A 139 1.74 11.69 -13.56
C LYS A 139 1.76 11.85 -12.03
N ARG A 140 2.17 13.03 -11.53
CA ARG A 140 2.12 13.34 -10.10
C ARG A 140 0.68 13.51 -9.60
N ALA A 141 -0.20 14.16 -10.37
CA ALA A 141 -1.62 14.27 -10.05
C ALA A 141 -2.31 12.89 -10.00
N ILE A 142 -1.99 11.98 -10.94
CA ILE A 142 -2.49 10.59 -10.93
C ILE A 142 -2.04 9.85 -9.67
N ARG A 143 -0.75 9.97 -9.30
CA ARG A 143 -0.22 9.32 -8.10
C ARG A 143 -0.90 9.84 -6.84
N LEU A 144 -1.02 11.16 -6.70
CA LEU A 144 -1.72 11.80 -5.59
C LEU A 144 -3.19 11.36 -5.50
N ALA A 145 -3.88 11.27 -6.64
CA ALA A 145 -5.26 10.77 -6.70
C ALA A 145 -5.38 9.28 -6.32
N THR A 146 -4.41 8.45 -6.72
CA THR A 146 -4.39 7.01 -6.38
C THR A 146 -4.16 6.81 -4.89
N ASP A 147 -3.22 7.56 -4.31
CA ASP A 147 -2.93 7.52 -2.88
C ASP A 147 -4.17 7.97 -2.07
N ALA A 148 -4.85 9.03 -2.51
CA ALA A 148 -6.06 9.54 -1.87
C ALA A 148 -7.21 8.53 -1.94
N LEU A 149 -7.39 7.88 -3.09
CA LEU A 149 -8.39 6.85 -3.30
C LEU A 149 -8.17 5.68 -2.33
N TYR A 150 -6.94 5.19 -2.23
CA TYR A 150 -6.58 4.09 -1.32
C TYR A 150 -6.78 4.48 0.15
N ALA A 151 -6.28 5.66 0.56
CA ALA A 151 -6.35 6.16 1.92
C ALA A 151 -7.79 6.28 2.45
N LEU A 152 -8.73 6.67 1.60
CA LEU A 152 -10.16 6.78 1.95
C LEU A 152 -10.90 5.43 1.86
N GLY A 153 -10.20 4.33 1.59
CA GLY A 153 -10.80 3.00 1.50
C GLY A 153 -11.66 2.79 0.24
N LEU A 154 -11.55 3.66 -0.76
CA LEU A 154 -12.29 3.56 -2.01
C LEU A 154 -11.54 2.68 -3.03
N ASP A 155 -12.32 2.06 -3.91
CA ASP A 155 -11.88 1.17 -4.98
C ASP A 155 -11.95 1.87 -6.35
N PHE A 156 -12.81 2.87 -6.49
CA PHE A 156 -12.91 3.71 -7.66
C PHE A 156 -13.53 5.06 -7.30
N ALA A 157 -13.09 6.13 -7.95
CA ALA A 157 -13.65 7.47 -7.79
C ALA A 157 -13.14 8.43 -8.86
N GLY A 158 -13.77 9.59 -8.97
CA GLY A 158 -13.16 10.77 -9.57
C GLY A 158 -12.53 11.66 -8.50
N VAL A 159 -11.28 12.05 -8.68
CA VAL A 159 -10.53 12.86 -7.70
C VAL A 159 -10.19 14.21 -8.29
N TRP A 160 -10.55 15.28 -7.59
CA TRP A 160 -10.18 16.64 -7.94
C TRP A 160 -8.83 16.98 -7.32
N ILE A 161 -7.86 17.34 -8.16
CA ILE A 161 -6.52 17.77 -7.78
C ILE A 161 -6.33 19.23 -8.18
N GLY A 162 -5.93 20.06 -7.22
CA GLY A 162 -5.64 21.47 -7.42
C GLY A 162 -4.15 21.72 -7.53
N VAL A 163 -3.76 22.60 -8.45
CA VAL A 163 -2.39 23.12 -8.57
C VAL A 163 -2.41 24.62 -8.23
N PRO A 164 -2.02 25.02 -7.00
CA PRO A 164 -1.87 26.42 -6.67
C PRO A 164 -0.71 27.05 -7.44
N SER A 165 -0.58 28.38 -7.37
CA SER A 165 0.61 29.09 -7.86
C SER A 165 1.87 28.75 -7.04
N SER A 166 1.70 28.41 -5.76
CA SER A 166 2.71 27.76 -4.92
C SER A 166 2.71 26.23 -5.14
N ARG A 167 3.90 25.62 -5.13
CA ARG A 167 4.21 24.40 -5.92
C ARG A 167 3.54 23.08 -5.50
N SER A 168 2.92 22.94 -4.33
CA SER A 168 2.39 21.64 -3.88
C SER A 168 0.97 21.39 -4.39
N MET A 169 0.81 20.36 -5.23
CA MET A 169 -0.51 19.86 -5.63
C MET A 169 -1.27 19.31 -4.42
N MET A 170 -2.59 19.46 -4.42
CA MET A 170 -3.44 19.09 -3.29
C MET A 170 -4.71 18.40 -3.76
N VAL A 171 -5.22 17.46 -2.97
CA VAL A 171 -6.56 16.91 -3.14
C VAL A 171 -7.57 17.96 -2.72
N MET A 172 -8.52 18.26 -3.60
CA MET A 172 -9.57 19.25 -3.36
C MET A 172 -10.85 18.57 -2.89
N ASP A 173 -11.24 17.50 -3.59
CA ASP A 173 -12.49 16.79 -3.37
C ASP A 173 -12.48 15.44 -4.09
N MET A 174 -13.50 14.62 -3.83
CA MET A 174 -13.67 13.31 -4.43
C MET A 174 -15.14 13.00 -4.76
N ASP A 175 -15.35 12.21 -5.81
CA ASP A 175 -16.64 11.70 -6.26
C ASP A 175 -16.61 10.16 -6.26
N PRO A 176 -17.09 9.48 -5.21
CA PRO A 176 -17.09 8.01 -5.12
C PRO A 176 -17.93 7.34 -6.22
N THR A 177 -18.91 8.05 -6.76
CA THR A 177 -19.67 7.70 -7.96
C THR A 177 -19.42 8.81 -9.00
N PRO A 178 -18.30 8.76 -9.73
CA PRO A 178 -17.90 9.86 -10.59
C PRO A 178 -18.94 10.16 -11.66
N LYS A 179 -19.12 11.45 -11.94
CA LYS A 179 -20.02 11.91 -12.99
C LYS A 179 -19.56 11.32 -14.32
N HIS A 180 -20.48 10.70 -15.04
CA HIS A 180 -20.16 9.93 -16.23
C HIS A 180 -20.66 10.60 -17.51
N THR A 181 -19.85 10.47 -18.56
CA THR A 181 -20.30 10.51 -19.95
C THR A 181 -20.54 9.08 -20.43
N PRO A 182 -21.32 8.83 -21.50
CA PRO A 182 -21.50 7.48 -22.03
C PRO A 182 -20.18 6.75 -22.34
N ALA A 183 -19.19 7.48 -22.87
CA ALA A 183 -17.87 6.94 -23.15
C ALA A 183 -17.11 6.53 -21.87
N LEU A 184 -17.22 7.32 -20.79
CA LEU A 184 -16.59 7.01 -19.52
C LEU A 184 -17.28 5.82 -18.83
N LEU A 185 -18.61 5.74 -18.92
CA LEU A 185 -19.39 4.62 -18.40
C LEU A 185 -18.95 3.30 -19.03
N GLY A 186 -18.81 3.27 -20.37
CA GLY A 186 -18.29 2.10 -21.06
C GLY A 186 -16.87 1.71 -20.64
N ARG A 187 -15.99 2.69 -20.32
CA ARG A 187 -14.65 2.39 -19.77
C ARG A 187 -14.74 1.77 -18.37
N TYR A 188 -15.63 2.30 -17.52
CA TYR A 188 -15.86 1.77 -16.18
C TYR A 188 -16.31 0.32 -16.22
N VAL A 189 -17.36 0.03 -16.97
CA VAL A 189 -17.94 -1.33 -17.06
C VAL A 189 -16.91 -2.31 -17.62
N ARG A 190 -16.19 -1.95 -18.70
CA ARG A 190 -15.09 -2.77 -19.24
C ARG A 190 -14.00 -3.05 -18.22
N THR A 191 -13.59 -2.03 -17.48
CA THR A 191 -12.55 -2.18 -16.46
C THR A 191 -13.06 -3.04 -15.31
N PHE A 192 -14.32 -2.93 -14.91
CA PHE A 192 -14.93 -3.78 -13.90
C PHE A 192 -15.01 -5.25 -14.35
N ALA A 193 -15.47 -5.51 -15.58
CA ALA A 193 -15.49 -6.86 -16.14
C ALA A 193 -14.10 -7.49 -16.15
N ARG A 194 -13.09 -6.74 -16.61
CA ARG A 194 -11.68 -7.19 -16.55
C ARG A 194 -11.22 -7.43 -15.11
N TYR A 195 -11.59 -6.54 -14.19
CA TYR A 195 -11.24 -6.70 -12.77
C TYR A 195 -11.76 -8.04 -12.24
N CYS A 196 -13.04 -8.36 -12.45
CA CYS A 196 -13.65 -9.64 -12.06
C CYS A 196 -12.95 -10.88 -12.67
N GLN A 197 -12.38 -10.75 -13.87
CA GLN A 197 -11.56 -11.81 -14.49
C GLN A 197 -10.17 -11.93 -13.85
N THR A 198 -9.58 -10.82 -13.42
CA THR A 198 -8.25 -10.79 -12.80
C THR A 198 -8.25 -11.11 -11.31
N MET A 199 -9.40 -10.99 -10.65
CA MET A 199 -9.59 -11.34 -9.24
C MET A 199 -9.62 -12.87 -9.10
N ARG A 200 -8.43 -13.45 -8.94
CA ARG A 200 -8.22 -14.87 -8.70
C ARG A 200 -6.98 -15.07 -7.84
N VAL A 201 -6.93 -16.19 -7.13
CA VAL A 201 -5.70 -16.63 -6.47
C VAL A 201 -4.67 -16.91 -7.56
N PRO A 202 -3.44 -16.38 -7.46
CA PRO A 202 -2.40 -16.66 -8.46
C PRO A 202 -1.97 -18.13 -8.41
N ASP A 203 -1.91 -18.76 -9.58
CA ASP A 203 -1.47 -20.17 -9.74
C ASP A 203 0.00 -20.35 -9.32
N GLU A 204 0.80 -19.29 -9.50
CA GLU A 204 2.21 -19.27 -9.18
C GLU A 204 2.60 -17.93 -8.55
N ILE A 205 3.32 -17.98 -7.44
CA ILE A 205 3.84 -16.80 -6.75
C ILE A 205 5.36 -16.87 -6.73
N LEU A 206 6.02 -15.91 -7.37
CA LEU A 206 7.46 -15.72 -7.26
C LEU A 206 7.72 -14.65 -6.19
N LEU A 207 8.31 -15.03 -5.05
CA LEU A 207 8.66 -14.10 -4.00
C LEU A 207 10.09 -13.61 -4.16
N GLY A 208 10.28 -12.30 -4.06
CA GLY A 208 11.58 -11.66 -3.87
C GLY A 208 11.53 -10.70 -2.70
N THR A 209 12.68 -10.10 -2.38
CA THR A 209 12.74 -9.09 -1.34
C THR A 209 13.94 -8.18 -1.58
N ASP A 210 13.79 -6.92 -1.20
CA ASP A 210 14.89 -5.97 -1.06
C ASP A 210 14.85 -5.49 0.41
N VAL A 211 15.90 -5.72 1.20
CA VAL A 211 15.92 -5.39 2.63
C VAL A 211 17.09 -4.48 2.97
N GLU A 212 16.80 -3.42 3.72
CA GLU A 212 17.74 -2.35 4.00
C GLU A 212 18.32 -2.46 5.42
N PHE A 213 19.56 -2.00 5.60
CA PHE A 213 20.24 -1.90 6.89
C PHE A 213 21.26 -0.77 6.89
N LEU A 214 21.63 -0.31 8.09
CA LEU A 214 22.64 0.73 8.29
C LEU A 214 23.90 0.16 8.92
N LEU A 215 25.04 0.82 8.70
CA LEU A 215 26.31 0.49 9.32
C LEU A 215 26.66 1.56 10.36
N MET A 216 26.89 1.13 11.59
CA MET A 216 27.23 2.03 12.71
C MET A 216 28.53 1.59 13.35
N ASN A 217 29.48 2.50 13.55
CA ASN A 217 30.70 2.16 14.27
C ASN A 217 30.52 2.20 15.80
N ARG A 218 31.53 1.71 16.55
CA ARG A 218 31.52 1.73 18.04
C ARG A 218 31.39 3.11 18.67
N ALA A 219 31.74 4.18 17.93
CA ALA A 219 31.58 5.56 18.39
C ALA A 219 30.18 6.13 18.11
N GLY A 220 29.25 5.32 17.60
CA GLY A 220 27.89 5.77 17.25
C GLY A 220 27.84 6.63 15.97
N LYS A 221 28.86 6.55 15.11
CA LYS A 221 28.89 7.24 13.82
C LYS A 221 28.42 6.33 12.69
N LEU A 222 27.49 6.84 11.89
CA LEU A 222 27.03 6.21 10.65
C LEU A 222 28.19 6.09 9.65
N VAL A 223 28.36 4.91 9.08
CA VAL A 223 29.35 4.63 8.04
C VAL A 223 28.62 4.38 6.72
N PRO A 224 28.90 5.15 5.66
CA PRO A 224 28.21 4.96 4.40
C PRO A 224 28.40 3.57 3.78
N ALA A 225 27.30 2.94 3.36
CA ALA A 225 27.34 1.65 2.67
C ALA A 225 28.16 1.71 1.38
N SER A 226 28.16 2.86 0.67
CA SER A 226 28.96 3.08 -0.53
C SER A 226 30.47 2.92 -0.34
N GLN A 227 30.99 2.87 0.89
CA GLN A 227 32.40 2.54 1.15
C GLN A 227 32.72 1.07 0.88
N PHE A 228 31.73 0.17 0.94
CA PHE A 228 31.93 -1.29 0.85
C PHE A 228 31.30 -1.91 -0.38
N MET A 229 30.25 -1.30 -0.94
CA MET A 229 29.43 -1.91 -1.98
C MET A 229 29.02 -0.90 -3.05
N SER A 230 28.81 -1.40 -4.27
CA SER A 230 28.30 -0.59 -5.38
C SER A 230 26.78 -0.46 -5.32
N TYR A 231 26.19 0.41 -6.16
CA TYR A 231 24.74 0.51 -6.26
C TYR A 231 24.09 -0.82 -6.70
N ARG A 232 24.72 -1.53 -7.63
CA ARG A 232 24.17 -2.73 -8.28
C ARG A 232 24.61 -4.02 -7.56
N GLY A 233 23.85 -5.09 -7.82
CA GLY A 233 24.16 -6.43 -7.37
C GLY A 233 23.27 -6.88 -6.20
N ARG A 234 23.48 -8.14 -5.78
CA ARG A 234 22.75 -8.75 -4.66
C ARG A 234 23.08 -8.10 -3.31
N VAL A 235 24.27 -7.53 -3.20
CA VAL A 235 24.69 -6.69 -2.08
C VAL A 235 25.06 -5.35 -2.68
N GLY A 236 24.30 -4.31 -2.34
CA GLY A 236 24.56 -2.96 -2.83
C GLY A 236 23.97 -1.90 -1.91
N HIS A 237 24.01 -0.64 -2.30
CA HIS A 237 23.38 0.44 -1.53
C HIS A 237 22.08 0.93 -2.21
N ASP A 238 21.19 1.56 -1.44
CA ASP A 238 19.99 2.24 -1.98
C ASP A 238 20.39 3.52 -2.75
N ALA A 239 19.45 4.10 -3.50
CA ALA A 239 19.62 5.34 -4.24
C ALA A 239 19.58 6.60 -3.38
N TYR A 240 19.18 6.52 -2.10
CA TYR A 240 19.20 7.63 -1.16
C TYR A 240 20.62 8.19 -0.99
N ARG A 241 20.74 9.52 -1.11
CA ARG A 241 21.98 10.26 -0.94
C ARG A 241 21.89 11.09 0.33
N ASP A 242 22.98 11.14 1.08
CA ASP A 242 23.07 12.05 2.22
C ASP A 242 22.89 13.51 1.74
N PRO A 243 21.97 14.29 2.33
CA PRO A 243 21.72 15.67 1.90
C PRO A 243 22.92 16.61 2.08
N LEU A 244 23.74 16.36 3.10
CA LEU A 244 24.94 17.12 3.44
C LEU A 244 26.16 16.61 2.65
N HIS A 245 26.25 15.29 2.44
CA HIS A 245 27.36 14.63 1.74
C HIS A 245 26.84 13.84 0.53
N ARG A 246 26.52 14.52 -0.57
CA ARG A 246 25.83 13.92 -1.73
C ARG A 246 26.57 12.79 -2.47
N SER A 247 27.84 12.57 -2.15
CA SER A 247 28.64 11.41 -2.60
C SER A 247 28.31 10.13 -1.85
N ASP A 248 27.71 10.24 -0.67
CA ASP A 248 27.57 9.17 0.29
C ASP A 248 26.17 8.54 0.17
N TYR A 249 26.16 7.22 0.09
CA TYR A 249 24.93 6.41 0.08
C TYR A 249 24.92 5.58 1.36
N PRO A 250 24.19 6.04 2.40
CA PRO A 250 24.32 5.46 3.73
C PRO A 250 23.63 4.11 3.90
N ILE A 251 22.62 3.81 3.08
CA ILE A 251 21.76 2.64 3.27
C ILE A 251 22.31 1.45 2.47
N ALA A 252 22.64 0.36 3.15
CA ALA A 252 22.94 -0.91 2.52
C ALA A 252 21.63 -1.66 2.21
N GLU A 253 21.58 -2.38 1.08
CA GLU A 253 20.41 -3.11 0.60
C GLU A 253 20.81 -4.50 0.11
N LEU A 254 20.13 -5.52 0.61
CA LEU A 254 20.29 -6.91 0.19
C LEU A 254 19.16 -7.28 -0.76
N ARG A 255 19.53 -7.81 -1.94
CA ARG A 255 18.63 -8.15 -3.05
C ARG A 255 18.84 -9.62 -3.44
N PRO A 256 18.45 -10.58 -2.58
CA PRO A 256 18.63 -11.99 -2.85
C PRO A 256 17.89 -12.48 -4.10
N LEU A 257 18.33 -13.61 -4.64
CA LEU A 257 17.62 -14.25 -5.75
C LEU A 257 16.18 -14.61 -5.33
N PRO A 258 15.17 -14.30 -6.17
CA PRO A 258 13.78 -14.62 -5.87
C PRO A 258 13.53 -16.15 -5.93
N SER A 259 12.45 -16.59 -5.32
CA SER A 259 12.07 -18.01 -5.27
C SER A 259 10.56 -18.18 -5.12
N ARG A 260 10.05 -19.30 -5.65
CA ARG A 260 8.66 -19.74 -5.43
C ARG A 260 8.42 -20.31 -4.04
N HIS A 261 9.48 -20.74 -3.37
CA HIS A 261 9.44 -21.37 -2.04
C HIS A 261 10.05 -20.42 -1.00
N PRO A 262 9.29 -20.01 0.04
CA PRO A 262 9.79 -19.09 1.08
C PRO A 262 11.09 -19.54 1.74
N LEU A 263 11.24 -20.83 2.01
CA LEU A 263 12.47 -21.38 2.61
C LEU A 263 13.69 -21.20 1.70
N GLN A 264 13.51 -21.31 0.39
CA GLN A 264 14.60 -21.08 -0.56
C GLN A 264 14.92 -19.59 -0.70
N LEU A 265 13.91 -18.70 -0.64
CA LEU A 265 14.16 -17.25 -0.56
C LEU A 265 14.96 -16.90 0.69
N TYR A 266 14.61 -17.48 1.84
CA TYR A 266 15.37 -17.36 3.08
C TYR A 266 16.82 -17.83 2.93
N ARG A 267 17.07 -18.98 2.28
CA ARG A 267 18.44 -19.47 2.00
C ARG A 267 19.21 -18.49 1.10
N ASN A 268 18.53 -17.93 0.10
CA ASN A 268 19.13 -16.94 -0.80
C ASN A 268 19.47 -15.64 -0.06
N LEU A 269 18.60 -15.19 0.86
CA LEU A 269 18.87 -14.06 1.76
C LEU A 269 20.09 -14.34 2.61
N TYR A 270 20.15 -15.49 3.29
CA TYR A 270 21.30 -15.86 4.12
C TYR A 270 22.61 -15.92 3.33
N ALA A 271 22.60 -16.47 2.11
CA ALA A 271 23.76 -16.46 1.23
C ALA A 271 24.20 -15.02 0.87
N THR A 272 23.23 -14.13 0.64
CA THR A 272 23.48 -12.71 0.32
C THR A 272 24.03 -11.96 1.54
N MET A 273 23.51 -12.23 2.75
CA MET A 273 24.06 -11.70 4.01
C MET A 273 25.50 -12.18 4.24
N LYS A 274 25.81 -13.45 3.97
CA LYS A 274 27.19 -13.95 4.04
C LYS A 274 28.12 -13.25 3.06
N GLN A 275 27.66 -12.94 1.85
CA GLN A 275 28.40 -12.15 0.89
C GLN A 275 28.66 -10.74 1.43
N ALA A 276 27.63 -10.06 1.94
CA ALA A 276 27.74 -8.73 2.54
C ALA A 276 28.68 -8.71 3.75
N ASN A 277 28.65 -9.75 4.59
CA ASN A 277 29.52 -9.87 5.76
C ASN A 277 31.00 -10.02 5.38
N ARG A 278 31.32 -10.62 4.22
CA ARG A 278 32.69 -10.66 3.69
C ARG A 278 33.13 -9.31 3.11
N MET A 279 32.20 -8.56 2.52
CA MET A 279 32.49 -7.22 1.98
C MET A 279 32.69 -6.20 3.10
N ILE A 280 31.93 -6.33 4.20
CA ILE A 280 32.03 -5.50 5.40
C ILE A 280 32.82 -6.28 6.45
N ALA A 281 34.08 -6.60 6.14
CA ALA A 281 34.99 -7.35 7.00
C ALA A 281 35.50 -6.49 8.18
N SER A 282 34.58 -5.99 9.01
CA SER A 282 34.89 -5.18 10.19
C SER A 282 34.01 -5.59 11.37
N SER A 283 34.66 -6.02 12.45
CA SER A 283 34.03 -6.29 13.75
C SER A 283 33.68 -4.99 14.52
N ASN A 284 34.12 -3.84 14.01
CA ASN A 284 33.84 -2.53 14.62
C ASN A 284 32.54 -1.89 14.13
N LEU A 285 31.85 -2.51 13.16
CA LEU A 285 30.60 -2.01 12.59
C LEU A 285 29.43 -2.89 13.01
N ALA A 286 28.40 -2.32 13.62
CA ALA A 286 27.11 -2.97 13.85
C ALA A 286 26.22 -2.84 12.60
N TRP A 287 25.45 -3.89 12.30
CA TRP A 287 24.42 -3.85 11.27
C TRP A 287 23.07 -3.58 11.92
N LEU A 288 22.55 -2.37 11.73
CA LEU A 288 21.31 -1.92 12.34
C LEU A 288 20.14 -2.07 11.38
N VAL A 289 19.02 -2.59 11.87
CA VAL A 289 17.79 -2.80 11.10
C VAL A 289 16.58 -2.32 11.88
N GLY A 290 15.46 -2.16 11.19
CA GLY A 290 14.19 -1.75 11.77
C GLY A 290 13.53 -0.68 10.91
N ASN A 291 12.88 0.30 11.54
CA ASN A 291 12.19 1.39 10.84
C ASN A 291 13.11 2.62 10.63
N GLN A 292 13.85 3.03 11.65
CA GLN A 292 14.69 4.23 11.66
C GLN A 292 15.71 4.15 12.80
N PRO A 293 16.73 3.26 12.71
CA PRO A 293 17.76 3.13 13.74
C PRO A 293 18.58 4.41 13.96
N VAL A 294 18.63 5.28 12.94
CA VAL A 294 19.31 6.57 12.97
C VAL A 294 18.31 7.67 12.62
N ALA A 295 18.29 8.73 13.44
CA ALA A 295 17.36 9.84 13.27
C ALA A 295 17.38 10.40 11.83
N ASN A 296 16.17 10.59 11.27
CA ASN A 296 15.95 11.07 9.90
C ASN A 296 16.41 10.14 8.76
N LEU A 297 16.85 8.92 9.06
CA LEU A 297 17.24 7.93 8.07
C LEU A 297 16.39 6.67 8.21
N SER A 298 15.23 6.69 7.56
CA SER A 298 14.31 5.56 7.56
C SER A 298 14.79 4.46 6.62
N ILE A 299 14.64 3.21 7.04
CA ILE A 299 14.93 2.01 6.25
C ILE A 299 13.69 1.10 6.22
N GLY A 300 13.70 0.10 5.33
CA GLY A 300 12.56 -0.79 5.11
C GLY A 300 12.91 -2.21 4.69
N GLY A 301 11.89 -3.06 4.74
CA GLY A 301 11.91 -4.39 4.15
C GLY A 301 10.84 -4.47 3.08
N HIS A 302 11.26 -4.62 1.83
CA HIS A 302 10.37 -4.67 0.68
C HIS A 302 10.10 -6.12 0.27
N LEU A 303 8.83 -6.46 0.03
CA LEU A 303 8.42 -7.78 -0.45
C LEU A 303 7.99 -7.67 -1.91
N HIS A 304 8.56 -8.51 -2.77
CA HIS A 304 8.29 -8.51 -4.21
C HIS A 304 7.41 -9.69 -4.55
N PHE A 305 6.29 -9.42 -5.21
CA PHE A 305 5.32 -10.43 -5.63
C PHE A 305 5.28 -10.48 -7.14
N GLY A 306 6.00 -11.44 -7.72
CA GLY A 306 6.00 -11.72 -9.14
C GLY A 306 4.84 -12.64 -9.54
N LYS A 307 4.25 -12.40 -10.72
CA LYS A 307 3.07 -13.12 -11.27
C LYS A 307 1.78 -12.95 -10.45
N VAL A 308 1.75 -11.98 -9.55
CA VAL A 308 0.57 -11.66 -8.74
C VAL A 308 -0.10 -10.38 -9.26
N PRO A 309 -1.41 -10.41 -9.59
CA PRO A 309 -2.15 -9.22 -9.96
C PRO A 309 -2.19 -8.19 -8.83
N LEU A 310 -1.91 -6.92 -9.14
CA LEU A 310 -1.97 -5.83 -8.17
C LEU A 310 -3.40 -5.25 -8.11
N HIS A 311 -4.01 -5.28 -6.92
CA HIS A 311 -5.29 -4.63 -6.61
C HIS A 311 -5.39 -4.27 -5.13
N PHE A 312 -6.26 -3.31 -4.78
CA PHE A 312 -6.36 -2.76 -3.43
C PHE A 312 -6.76 -3.78 -2.38
N LEU A 313 -7.65 -4.75 -2.68
CA LEU A 313 -7.99 -5.80 -1.71
C LEU A 313 -6.73 -6.52 -1.20
N LEU A 314 -5.83 -6.93 -2.10
CA LEU A 314 -4.60 -7.62 -1.70
C LEU A 314 -3.70 -6.71 -0.85
N ILE A 315 -3.58 -5.44 -1.22
CA ILE A 315 -2.75 -4.49 -0.46
C ILE A 315 -3.35 -4.20 0.92
N ARG A 316 -4.68 -4.10 1.04
CA ARG A 316 -5.37 -3.98 2.33
C ARG A 316 -5.20 -5.23 3.19
N VAL A 317 -5.19 -6.42 2.59
CA VAL A 317 -4.84 -7.66 3.30
C VAL A 317 -3.41 -7.60 3.82
N LEU A 318 -2.45 -7.19 3.00
CA LEU A 318 -1.05 -7.04 3.45
C LEU A 318 -0.90 -5.96 4.53
N ASP A 319 -1.60 -4.84 4.41
CA ASP A 319 -1.57 -3.79 5.41
C ASP A 319 -2.17 -4.28 6.75
N GLU A 320 -3.33 -4.95 6.73
CA GLU A 320 -4.05 -5.37 7.94
C GLU A 320 -3.49 -6.63 8.61
N TYR A 321 -2.99 -7.59 7.83
CA TYR A 321 -2.54 -8.89 8.35
C TYR A 321 -1.02 -9.03 8.41
N LEU A 322 -0.27 -8.08 7.83
CA LEU A 322 1.19 -8.08 7.91
C LEU A 322 1.71 -6.77 8.52
N ALA A 323 1.38 -5.60 7.97
CA ALA A 323 1.93 -4.34 8.50
C ALA A 323 1.39 -3.96 9.88
N LEU A 324 0.09 -4.15 10.13
CA LEU A 324 -0.51 -3.84 11.42
C LEU A 324 0.10 -4.66 12.57
N PRO A 325 0.23 -6.00 12.50
CA PRO A 325 0.93 -6.76 13.52
C PRO A 325 2.43 -6.39 13.64
N PHE A 326 3.11 -6.15 12.52
CA PHE A 326 4.51 -5.69 12.54
C PHE A 326 4.68 -4.32 13.23
N ARG A 327 3.67 -3.46 13.21
CA ARG A 327 3.76 -2.13 13.81
C ARG A 327 3.99 -2.19 15.31
N ILE A 328 3.53 -3.24 15.99
CA ILE A 328 3.72 -3.50 17.42
C ILE A 328 5.21 -3.77 17.75
N LEU A 329 5.94 -4.34 16.79
CA LEU A 329 7.33 -4.74 16.94
C LEU A 329 8.33 -3.62 16.64
N GLU A 330 7.89 -2.60 15.90
CA GLU A 330 8.73 -1.49 15.48
C GLU A 330 9.09 -0.56 16.65
N ASP A 331 10.32 -0.06 16.65
CA ASP A 331 10.79 0.87 17.68
C ASP A 331 10.00 2.20 17.63
N PRO A 332 9.49 2.70 18.77
CA PRO A 332 8.78 3.98 18.84
C PRO A 332 9.61 5.17 18.33
N ARG A 333 10.95 5.13 18.42
CA ARG A 333 11.85 6.20 17.97
C ARG A 333 11.73 6.48 16.46
N GLY A 334 11.31 5.51 15.66
CA GLY A 334 11.13 5.65 14.23
C GLY A 334 9.73 6.00 13.75
N ILE A 335 8.89 6.57 14.62
CA ILE A 335 7.55 7.10 14.28
C ILE A 335 7.57 7.97 13.01
N LEU A 336 8.62 8.77 12.80
CA LEU A 336 8.77 9.71 11.68
C LEU A 336 9.00 9.04 10.32
N ARG A 337 9.23 7.72 10.27
CA ARG A 337 9.26 6.96 9.00
C ARG A 337 7.97 7.20 8.23
N ARG A 338 6.83 7.19 8.92
CA ARG A 338 5.50 7.39 8.33
C ARG A 338 4.99 8.81 8.60
N PRO A 339 4.13 9.37 7.71
CA PRO A 339 3.55 8.76 6.51
C PRO A 339 4.43 8.89 5.25
N LYS A 340 5.68 9.36 5.36
CA LYS A 340 6.53 9.62 4.18
C LYS A 340 7.01 8.32 3.50
N TYR A 341 7.43 7.33 4.28
CA TYR A 341 7.91 6.03 3.84
C TYR A 341 7.13 4.92 4.53
N GLY A 342 6.81 3.85 3.78
CA GLY A 342 6.11 2.69 4.32
C GLY A 342 4.75 3.02 4.91
N LYS A 343 4.05 4.00 4.33
CA LYS A 343 2.65 4.30 4.63
C LYS A 343 1.74 3.14 4.21
N LEU A 344 0.50 3.14 4.70
CA LEU A 344 -0.51 2.20 4.21
C LEU A 344 -0.65 2.33 2.69
N GLY A 345 -0.67 1.20 2.00
CA GLY A 345 -0.72 1.16 0.55
C GLY A 345 0.57 1.55 -0.18
N ASP A 346 1.72 1.63 0.49
CA ASP A 346 3.00 1.93 -0.16
C ASP A 346 3.44 0.76 -1.06
N VAL A 347 3.14 0.90 -2.35
CA VAL A 347 3.45 -0.09 -3.38
C VAL A 347 4.11 0.54 -4.59
N ARG A 348 4.99 -0.24 -5.23
CA ARG A 348 5.60 0.11 -6.51
C ARG A 348 5.26 -0.95 -7.55
N THR A 349 4.52 -0.56 -8.58
CA THR A 349 4.19 -1.45 -9.71
C THR A 349 5.46 -1.79 -10.50
N LYS A 350 5.58 -3.04 -10.92
CA LYS A 350 6.65 -3.57 -11.78
C LYS A 350 6.01 -4.27 -12.99
N ILE A 351 6.79 -4.53 -14.04
CA ILE A 351 6.28 -5.20 -15.26
C ILE A 351 5.75 -6.61 -14.92
N HIS A 352 6.42 -7.33 -14.02
CA HIS A 352 6.11 -8.72 -13.69
C HIS A 352 5.36 -8.89 -12.37
N GLY A 353 4.83 -7.82 -11.78
CA GLY A 353 4.17 -7.87 -10.47
C GLY A 353 4.26 -6.54 -9.73
N PHE A 354 4.49 -6.60 -8.42
CA PHE A 354 4.63 -5.40 -7.60
C PHE A 354 5.56 -5.61 -6.41
N GLU A 355 5.95 -4.50 -5.81
CA GLU A 355 6.75 -4.43 -4.60
C GLU A 355 5.93 -3.73 -3.53
N TYR A 356 5.80 -4.39 -2.38
CA TYR A 356 5.13 -3.92 -1.19
C TYR A 356 6.16 -3.37 -0.20
N ARG A 357 5.96 -2.13 0.28
CA ARG A 357 7.00 -1.31 0.92
C ARG A 357 6.63 -0.79 2.31
N THR A 358 5.49 -1.23 2.85
CA THR A 358 4.96 -0.75 4.13
C THR A 358 5.82 -1.16 5.33
N LEU A 359 6.49 -2.32 5.29
CA LEU A 359 7.20 -2.88 6.45
C LEU A 359 8.52 -2.17 6.73
N SER A 360 8.86 -2.09 8.01
CA SER A 360 10.25 -1.90 8.46
C SER A 360 11.15 -3.06 8.00
N SER A 361 12.46 -2.90 8.12
CA SER A 361 13.40 -3.98 7.83
C SER A 361 13.22 -5.14 8.81
N PHE A 362 12.69 -6.25 8.31
CA PHE A 362 12.23 -7.40 9.11
C PHE A 362 13.30 -8.48 9.32
N ILE A 363 14.56 -8.21 8.97
CA ILE A 363 15.68 -9.17 9.03
C ILE A 363 16.41 -9.16 10.38
N TYR A 364 15.77 -8.76 11.46
CA TYR A 364 16.38 -8.75 12.79
C TYR A 364 16.81 -10.15 13.25
N SER A 365 16.02 -11.18 12.93
CA SER A 365 16.42 -12.56 13.19
C SER A 365 16.04 -13.51 12.05
N PRO A 366 16.71 -14.67 11.95
CA PRO A 366 16.39 -15.67 10.94
C PRO A 366 14.94 -16.17 11.00
N LYS A 367 14.40 -16.34 12.21
CA LYS A 367 13.03 -16.84 12.41
C LYS A 367 12.00 -15.85 11.89
N ILE A 368 12.17 -14.55 12.19
CA ILE A 368 11.22 -13.53 11.74
C ILE A 368 11.31 -13.32 10.22
N ALA A 369 12.50 -13.31 9.64
CA ALA A 369 12.64 -13.18 8.19
C ALA A 369 11.93 -14.33 7.46
N LEU A 370 12.11 -15.58 7.92
CA LEU A 370 11.41 -16.73 7.36
C LEU A 370 9.89 -16.64 7.56
N ALA A 371 9.43 -16.32 8.78
CA ALA A 371 8.02 -16.15 9.10
C ALA A 371 7.36 -15.11 8.19
N THR A 372 8.04 -13.99 7.95
CA THR A 372 7.58 -12.92 7.06
C THR A 372 7.36 -13.42 5.64
N PHE A 373 8.31 -14.17 5.07
CA PHE A 373 8.16 -14.71 3.72
C PHE A 373 7.04 -15.73 3.61
N VAL A 374 6.91 -16.60 4.62
CA VAL A 374 5.87 -17.64 4.66
C VAL A 374 4.49 -16.99 4.79
N LEU A 375 4.33 -16.09 5.76
CA LEU A 375 3.09 -15.35 5.99
C LEU A 375 2.70 -14.50 4.78
N ALA A 376 3.64 -13.76 4.19
CA ALA A 376 3.36 -12.98 2.98
C ALA A 376 2.85 -13.85 1.82
N LYS A 377 3.43 -15.05 1.62
CA LYS A 377 2.93 -16.01 0.62
C LYS A 377 1.50 -16.46 0.94
N PHE A 378 1.28 -16.86 2.18
CA PHE A 378 0.00 -17.33 2.67
C PHE A 378 -1.10 -16.29 2.47
N LEU A 379 -0.82 -15.03 2.83
CA LEU A 379 -1.76 -13.92 2.63
C LEU A 379 -2.12 -13.74 1.16
N VAL A 380 -1.16 -13.80 0.23
CA VAL A 380 -1.46 -13.75 -1.21
C VAL A 380 -2.31 -14.95 -1.66
N GLN A 381 -2.05 -16.16 -1.14
CA GLN A 381 -2.82 -17.36 -1.51
C GLN A 381 -4.26 -17.33 -0.99
N HIS A 382 -4.52 -16.59 0.09
CA HIS A 382 -5.80 -16.61 0.79
C HIS A 382 -6.51 -15.25 0.88
N HIS A 383 -5.99 -14.20 0.24
CA HIS A 383 -6.49 -12.82 0.36
C HIS A 383 -7.99 -12.66 0.05
N LEU A 384 -8.58 -13.51 -0.79
CA LEU A 384 -10.01 -13.45 -1.11
C LEU A 384 -10.91 -13.91 0.04
N LYS A 385 -10.36 -14.63 1.04
CA LYS A 385 -11.08 -15.15 2.21
C LYS A 385 -10.90 -14.29 3.46
N LEU A 386 -10.00 -13.32 3.41
CA LEU A 386 -9.59 -12.53 4.58
C LEU A 386 -10.43 -11.25 4.70
N PRO A 387 -11.16 -11.04 5.80
CA PRO A 387 -11.93 -9.82 6.01
C PRO A 387 -11.01 -8.61 6.20
N ILE A 388 -11.12 -7.66 5.28
CA ILE A 388 -10.51 -6.34 5.41
C ILE A 388 -11.49 -5.33 6.00
N GLY A 389 -11.02 -4.16 6.42
CA GLY A 389 -11.82 -3.01 6.88
C GLY A 389 -11.32 -2.36 8.15
N THR A 390 -10.29 -2.90 8.80
CA THR A 390 -9.77 -2.39 10.08
C THR A 390 -9.32 -0.93 9.95
N PHE A 391 -8.64 -0.58 8.85
CA PHE A 391 -8.20 0.80 8.60
C PHE A 391 -9.31 1.73 8.08
N LEU A 392 -10.56 1.28 7.95
CA LEU A 392 -11.69 2.20 7.80
C LEU A 392 -12.03 2.87 9.13
N ASN A 393 -11.52 2.40 10.27
CA ASN A 393 -11.56 3.15 11.51
C ASN A 393 -10.39 4.15 11.55
N SER A 394 -10.70 5.45 11.60
CA SER A 394 -9.70 6.54 11.65
C SER A 394 -8.86 6.50 12.92
N ASP A 395 -9.38 5.99 14.03
CA ASP A 395 -8.63 5.88 15.28
C ASP A 395 -7.55 4.81 15.18
N VAL A 396 -7.87 3.66 14.57
CA VAL A 396 -6.88 2.60 14.30
C VAL A 396 -5.82 3.09 13.32
N MET A 397 -6.23 3.81 12.28
CA MET A 397 -5.30 4.44 11.34
C MET A 397 -4.38 5.44 12.04
N ARG A 398 -4.93 6.27 12.94
CA ARG A 398 -4.16 7.23 13.74
C ARG A 398 -3.15 6.52 14.63
N SER A 399 -3.55 5.46 15.33
CA SER A 399 -2.65 4.64 16.16
C SER A 399 -1.53 3.98 15.35
N PHE A 400 -1.82 3.53 14.12
CA PHE A 400 -0.80 3.00 13.22
C PHE A 400 0.25 4.05 12.85
N TYR A 401 -0.18 5.25 12.49
CA TYR A 401 0.72 6.35 12.13
C TYR A 401 1.44 6.97 13.33
N SER A 402 0.80 7.03 14.50
CA SER A 402 1.42 7.53 15.73
C SER A 402 2.29 6.49 16.45
N GLY A 403 2.28 5.24 16.00
CA GLY A 403 3.05 4.18 16.65
C GLY A 403 2.55 3.76 18.02
N ASN A 404 1.26 3.96 18.29
CA ASN A 404 0.65 3.51 19.52
C ASN A 404 0.34 2.01 19.44
N GLY A 405 1.37 1.18 19.69
CA GLY A 405 1.25 -0.28 19.61
C GLY A 405 0.21 -0.88 20.56
N ALA A 406 -0.04 -0.26 21.72
CA ALA A 406 -1.02 -0.72 22.69
C ALA A 406 -2.45 -0.69 22.12
N GLU A 407 -2.83 0.41 21.46
CA GLU A 407 -4.13 0.55 20.80
C GLU A 407 -4.29 -0.35 19.56
N LEU A 408 -3.17 -0.80 18.99
CA LEU A 408 -3.18 -1.70 17.83
C LEU A 408 -3.24 -3.18 18.23
N TYR A 409 -2.92 -3.52 19.48
CA TYR A 409 -2.75 -4.90 19.93
C TYR A 409 -4.01 -5.73 19.70
N THR A 410 -5.17 -5.23 20.16
CA THR A 410 -6.46 -5.94 19.99
C THR A 410 -6.74 -6.25 18.52
N HIS A 411 -6.53 -5.27 17.64
CA HIS A 411 -6.73 -5.48 16.21
C HIS A 411 -5.70 -6.42 15.60
N ALA A 412 -4.44 -6.40 16.04
CA ALA A 412 -3.44 -7.34 15.55
C ALA A 412 -3.75 -8.77 16.01
N GLU A 413 -4.17 -8.95 17.27
CA GLU A 413 -4.57 -10.26 17.79
C GLU A 413 -5.78 -10.81 17.05
N GLU A 414 -6.81 -9.99 16.78
CA GLU A 414 -7.95 -10.38 15.95
C GLU A 414 -7.50 -10.91 14.58
N LYS A 415 -6.53 -10.23 13.93
CA LYS A 415 -6.01 -10.62 12.61
C LYS A 415 -5.18 -11.90 12.66
N MET A 416 -4.34 -12.06 13.68
CA MET A 416 -3.56 -13.28 13.89
C MET A 416 -4.46 -14.48 14.20
N SER A 417 -5.42 -14.32 15.12
CA SER A 417 -6.42 -15.34 15.46
C SER A 417 -7.24 -15.79 14.25
N LEU A 418 -7.62 -14.86 13.37
CA LEU A 418 -8.30 -15.20 12.12
C LEU A 418 -7.43 -16.08 11.21
N ILE A 419 -6.14 -15.79 11.09
CA ILE A 419 -5.21 -16.64 10.32
C ILE A 419 -5.08 -18.01 10.98
N GLU A 420 -4.87 -18.07 12.30
CA GLU A 420 -4.73 -19.32 13.06
C GLU A 420 -5.95 -20.22 12.98
N SER A 421 -7.15 -19.63 12.84
CA SER A 421 -8.41 -20.36 12.66
C SER A 421 -8.58 -21.00 11.28
N MET A 422 -7.78 -20.59 10.28
CA MET A 422 -7.86 -21.16 8.94
C MET A 422 -7.25 -22.57 8.92
N PRO A 423 -7.91 -23.57 8.30
CA PRO A 423 -7.34 -24.92 8.20
C PRO A 423 -5.95 -24.97 7.55
N GLN A 424 -5.69 -24.08 6.59
CA GLN A 424 -4.41 -23.98 5.89
C GLN A 424 -3.27 -23.48 6.78
N TYR A 425 -3.55 -22.93 7.96
CA TYR A 425 -2.53 -22.44 8.88
C TYR A 425 -1.62 -23.56 9.39
N GLU A 426 -2.13 -24.79 9.52
CA GLU A 426 -1.35 -25.93 9.99
C GLU A 426 -0.07 -26.16 9.14
N GLU A 427 -0.16 -25.91 7.83
CA GLU A 427 0.96 -26.07 6.89
C GLU A 427 2.10 -25.05 7.13
N ILE A 428 1.79 -23.91 7.73
CA ILE A 428 2.72 -22.78 7.93
C ILE A 428 3.02 -22.49 9.41
N ARG A 429 2.28 -23.11 10.33
CA ARG A 429 2.29 -22.85 11.77
C ARG A 429 3.71 -22.81 12.32
N LYS A 430 4.50 -23.87 12.07
CA LYS A 430 5.87 -24.00 12.58
C LYS A 430 6.77 -22.81 12.21
N GLN A 431 6.55 -22.21 11.05
CA GLN A 431 7.36 -21.10 10.55
C GLN A 431 6.80 -19.74 11.00
N VAL A 432 5.49 -19.61 11.22
CA VAL A 432 4.82 -18.33 11.53
C VAL A 432 4.62 -18.11 13.02
N ASP A 433 4.40 -19.16 13.82
CA ASP A 433 4.23 -19.06 15.28
C ASP A 433 5.31 -18.22 15.98
N PRO A 434 6.62 -18.32 15.65
CA PRO A 434 7.63 -17.50 16.32
C PRO A 434 7.42 -16.00 16.14
N LEU A 435 6.84 -15.57 15.01
CA LEU A 435 6.50 -14.17 14.77
C LEU A 435 5.26 -13.78 15.58
N PHE A 436 4.20 -14.60 15.57
CA PHE A 436 2.97 -14.31 16.31
C PHE A 436 3.20 -14.28 17.82
N GLN A 437 3.98 -15.23 18.36
CA GLN A 437 4.43 -15.20 19.75
C GLN A 437 5.17 -13.91 20.06
N LYS A 438 6.09 -13.48 19.19
CA LYS A 438 6.83 -12.24 19.40
C LYS A 438 5.94 -10.99 19.40
N ILE A 439 4.90 -10.97 18.56
CA ILE A 439 3.92 -9.88 18.52
C ILE A 439 3.09 -9.86 19.82
N ARG A 440 2.67 -11.03 20.30
CA ARG A 440 1.91 -11.18 21.55
C ARG A 440 2.69 -10.78 22.79
N GLU A 441 4.00 -11.02 22.80
CA GLU A 441 4.91 -10.51 23.84
C GLU A 441 4.93 -8.96 23.90
N GLY A 442 4.51 -8.28 22.81
CA GLY A 442 4.36 -6.82 22.78
C GLY A 442 5.65 -6.03 22.94
N THR A 443 6.81 -6.70 22.96
CA THR A 443 8.11 -6.06 23.19
C THR A 443 8.69 -5.54 21.87
N PRO A 444 8.85 -4.22 21.68
CA PRO A 444 9.48 -3.67 20.49
C PRO A 444 10.92 -4.14 20.35
N TRP A 445 11.43 -4.08 19.13
CA TRP A 445 12.78 -4.52 18.83
C TRP A 445 13.75 -3.41 19.17
N ASP A 446 14.91 -3.77 19.74
CA ASP A 446 15.98 -2.80 19.94
C ASP A 446 16.75 -2.61 18.62
N GLU A 447 16.38 -1.56 17.88
CA GLU A 447 16.98 -1.20 16.60
C GLU A 447 18.45 -0.74 16.73
N SER A 448 18.99 -0.63 17.94
CA SER A 448 20.41 -0.33 18.18
C SER A 448 21.33 -1.55 18.19
N GLN A 449 20.76 -2.77 18.17
CA GLN A 449 21.53 -4.02 18.22
C GLN A 449 22.11 -4.41 16.87
N ASP A 450 23.31 -4.99 16.89
CA ASP A 450 23.88 -5.65 15.72
C ASP A 450 23.13 -6.96 15.45
N ILE A 451 22.60 -7.12 14.23
CA ILE A 451 21.85 -8.34 13.87
C ILE A 451 22.75 -9.55 13.62
N ARG A 452 24.05 -9.37 13.34
CA ARG A 452 24.94 -10.45 12.89
C ARG A 452 25.00 -11.66 13.86
N PRO A 453 25.07 -11.48 15.20
CA PRO A 453 25.02 -12.60 16.15
C PRO A 453 23.74 -13.44 16.01
N ALA A 454 22.57 -12.81 15.86
CA ALA A 454 21.28 -13.51 15.69
C ALA A 454 21.27 -14.39 14.42
N TRP A 455 22.01 -13.97 13.39
CA TRP A 455 22.18 -14.70 12.14
C TRP A 455 23.39 -15.65 12.12
N LYS A 456 24.13 -15.77 13.23
CA LYS A 456 25.38 -16.55 13.32
C LYS A 456 26.38 -16.14 12.24
N LEU A 457 26.43 -14.85 11.92
CA LEU A 457 27.44 -14.28 11.04
C LEU A 457 28.61 -13.85 11.92
N THR A 458 29.75 -14.52 11.77
CA THR A 458 30.99 -14.11 12.44
C THR A 458 31.66 -13.03 11.60
N SER A 459 32.11 -11.95 12.22
CA SER A 459 33.06 -11.05 11.56
C SER A 459 34.32 -11.87 11.28
N SER A 460 34.76 -11.96 10.02
CA SER A 460 36.12 -12.42 9.76
C SER A 460 37.07 -11.46 10.47
N ARG A 461 37.98 -12.01 11.28
CA ARG A 461 39.00 -11.24 12.00
C ARG A 461 39.88 -10.46 11.04
#